data_AF-A0A2G1VNG3-F1
#
_entry.id   AF-A0A2G1VNG3-F1
#
_cell.length_a   1.000
_cell.length_b   1.000
_cell.length_c   1.000
_cell.angle_alpha   90.00
_cell.angle_beta   90.00
_cell.angle_gamma   90.00
#
_symmetry.space_group_name_H-M   'P 1'
#
loop_
_entity.id
_entity.type
_entity.pdbx_description
1 polymer ?
#
loop_
_entity_poly.entity_id
_entity_poly.type
_entity_poly.pdbx_seq_one_letter_code
_entity_poly.pdbx_strand_id
1 'polypeptide(L)'
;MNQIYSQPSNNLGAKRWALYIFISSIPIIGFIMLLIWAFSSSENLHLQEWAKGKLLIALIVLIIVLGFLFLAGGIGILTAVFNQ
;
A
#
# COMPACT_ATOMS: atom_id res chain seq x y z
N MET A 1 14.42 -7.26 -36.29
CA MET A 1 15.18 -6.98 -35.05
C MET A 1 14.21 -7.04 -33.88
N ASN A 2 13.89 -8.25 -33.41
CA ASN A 2 13.00 -8.43 -32.25
C ASN A 2 13.90 -8.65 -31.04
N GLN A 3 14.27 -7.54 -30.39
CA GLN A 3 14.78 -7.58 -29.02
C GLN A 3 13.59 -8.01 -28.15
N ILE A 4 13.31 -9.32 -28.09
CA ILE A 4 12.39 -9.86 -27.09
C ILE A 4 12.98 -9.43 -25.76
N TYR A 5 12.25 -8.56 -25.05
CA TYR A 5 12.68 -8.01 -23.78
C TYR A 5 13.05 -9.16 -22.85
N SER A 6 14.34 -9.49 -22.77
CA SER A 6 14.92 -10.36 -21.77
C SER A 6 14.81 -9.58 -20.46
N GLN A 7 13.61 -9.56 -19.87
CA GLN A 7 13.41 -9.00 -18.54
C GLN A 7 14.44 -9.70 -17.65
N PRO A 8 15.44 -8.98 -17.11
CA PRO A 8 16.42 -9.62 -16.25
C PRO A 8 15.62 -10.31 -15.14
N SER A 9 15.77 -11.62 -15.01
CA SER A 9 15.01 -12.40 -14.02
C SER A 9 15.55 -12.06 -12.63
N ASN A 10 15.14 -10.90 -12.13
CA ASN A 10 15.39 -10.43 -10.79
C ASN A 10 14.42 -11.14 -9.84
N ASN A 11 14.65 -12.44 -9.70
CA ASN A 11 13.91 -13.27 -8.78
C ASN A 11 14.49 -13.01 -7.38
N LEU A 12 13.80 -12.16 -6.64
CA LEU A 12 14.06 -11.93 -5.23
C LEU A 12 13.86 -13.24 -4.45
N GLY A 13 14.91 -13.72 -3.77
CA GLY A 13 14.79 -14.88 -2.89
C GLY A 13 13.88 -14.62 -1.69
N ALA A 14 13.31 -15.68 -1.11
CA ALA A 14 12.35 -15.60 0.01
C ALA A 14 12.86 -14.76 1.20
N LYS A 15 14.16 -14.81 1.50
CA LYS A 15 14.78 -13.99 2.56
C LYS A 15 14.65 -12.48 2.32
N ARG A 16 14.81 -12.03 1.06
CA ARG A 16 14.65 -10.60 0.70
C ARG A 16 13.18 -10.18 0.77
N TRP A 17 12.28 -11.04 0.32
CA TRP A 17 10.83 -10.80 0.47
C TRP A 17 10.39 -10.67 1.91
N ALA A 18 10.88 -11.55 2.79
CA ALA A 18 10.60 -11.46 4.23
C ALA A 18 11.03 -10.11 4.80
N LEU A 19 12.20 -9.60 4.38
CA LEU A 19 12.67 -8.28 4.79
C LEU A 19 11.77 -7.15 4.26
N TYR A 20 11.38 -7.18 2.98
CA TYR A 20 10.48 -6.16 2.42
C TYR A 20 9.12 -6.14 3.11
N ILE A 21 8.56 -7.32 3.37
CA ILE A 21 7.30 -7.45 4.12
C ILE A 21 7.48 -6.89 5.53
N PHE A 22 8.55 -7.28 6.24
CA PHE A 22 8.83 -6.82 7.60
C PHE A 22 8.95 -5.29 7.71
N ILE A 23 9.72 -4.65 6.83
CA ILE A 23 9.81 -3.18 6.78
C ILE A 23 8.45 -2.56 6.44
N SER A 24 7.73 -3.11 5.47
CA SER A 24 6.41 -2.58 5.07
C SER A 24 5.33 -2.70 6.15
N SER A 25 5.51 -3.61 7.11
CA SER A 25 4.58 -3.80 8.25
C SER A 25 4.70 -2.69 9.30
N ILE A 26 5.77 -1.89 9.27
CA ILE A 26 5.94 -0.76 10.18
C ILE A 26 5.10 0.41 9.65
N PRO A 27 4.20 1.06 10.41
CA PRO A 27 3.21 1.97 9.85
C PRO A 27 3.81 3.17 9.08
N ILE A 28 4.63 3.99 9.76
CA ILE A 28 5.20 5.21 9.17
C ILE A 28 6.34 4.85 8.22
N ILE A 29 7.28 4.04 8.70
CA ILE A 29 8.48 3.65 7.95
C ILE A 29 8.09 2.82 6.71
N GLY A 30 7.16 1.87 6.87
CA GLY A 30 6.67 1.04 5.77
C GLY A 30 5.91 1.84 4.73
N PHE A 31 5.09 2.82 5.13
CA PHE A 31 4.44 3.72 4.18
C PHE A 31 5.45 4.53 3.37
N ILE A 32 6.45 5.13 4.02
CA ILE A 32 7.52 5.87 3.34
C ILE A 32 8.31 4.95 2.40
N MET A 33 8.65 3.74 2.85
CA MET A 33 9.39 2.77 2.03
C MET A 33 8.59 2.31 0.82
N LEU A 34 7.27 2.11 0.94
CA LEU A 34 6.39 1.82 -0.20
C LEU A 34 6.40 2.96 -1.24
N LEU A 35 6.41 4.22 -0.81
CA LEU A 35 6.54 5.36 -1.74
C LEU A 35 7.90 5.36 -2.44
N ILE A 36 8.98 5.17 -1.68
CA ILE A 36 10.34 5.08 -2.24
C ILE A 36 10.41 3.94 -3.28
N TRP A 37 9.90 2.75 -2.97
CA TRP A 37 9.93 1.62 -3.89
C TRP A 37 9.03 1.82 -5.11
N ALA A 38 7.83 2.36 -4.93
CA ALA A 38 6.88 2.61 -6.02
C ALA A 38 7.41 3.62 -7.05
N PHE A 39 8.12 4.66 -6.59
CA PHE A 39 8.66 5.72 -7.44
C PHE A 39 10.16 5.57 -7.74
N SER A 40 10.82 4.53 -7.22
CA SER A 40 12.21 4.25 -7.55
C SER A 40 12.36 3.90 -9.02
N SER A 41 13.42 4.39 -9.67
CA SER A 41 13.86 3.94 -11.00
C SER A 41 14.68 2.64 -10.93
N SER A 42 14.49 1.81 -9.88
CA SER A 42 15.40 0.69 -9.58
C SER A 42 15.19 -0.52 -10.50
N GLU A 43 16.23 -1.36 -10.62
CA GLU A 43 16.25 -2.60 -11.43
C GLU A 43 15.21 -3.68 -11.01
N ASN A 44 14.49 -3.50 -9.89
CA ASN A 44 13.55 -4.50 -9.37
C ASN A 44 12.12 -4.16 -9.79
N LEU A 45 11.79 -4.34 -11.07
CA LEU A 45 10.46 -4.02 -11.62
C LEU A 45 9.33 -4.67 -10.80
N HIS A 46 9.52 -5.91 -10.36
CA HIS A 46 8.49 -6.62 -9.58
C HIS A 46 8.25 -6.00 -8.20
N LEU A 47 9.29 -5.50 -7.52
CA LEU A 47 9.14 -4.81 -6.23
C LEU A 47 8.41 -3.48 -6.40
N GLN A 48 8.69 -2.77 -7.50
CA GLN A 48 8.03 -1.52 -7.84
C GLN A 48 6.52 -1.72 -8.06
N GLU A 49 6.13 -2.68 -8.90
CA GLU A 49 4.71 -2.98 -9.16
C GLU A 49 3.98 -3.46 -7.90
N TRP A 50 4.65 -4.28 -7.07
CA TRP A 50 4.11 -4.67 -5.78
C TRP A 50 3.87 -3.47 -4.84
N ALA A 51 4.81 -2.52 -4.79
CA ALA A 51 4.67 -1.33 -3.95
C ALA A 51 3.54 -0.40 -4.43
N LYS A 52 3.39 -0.21 -5.74
CA LYS A 52 2.24 0.51 -6.34
C LYS A 52 0.91 -0.16 -5.97
N GLY A 53 0.82 -1.48 -6.08
CA GLY A 53 -0.36 -2.24 -5.69
C GLY A 53 -0.69 -2.13 -4.20
N LYS A 54 0.34 -2.17 -3.33
CA LYS A 54 0.17 -1.96 -1.88
C LYS A 54 -0.37 -0.57 -1.54
N LEU A 55 0.11 0.48 -2.22
CA LEU A 55 -0.40 1.85 -2.04
C LEU A 55 -1.86 1.96 -2.46
N LEU A 56 -2.26 1.33 -3.57
CA LEU A 56 -3.66 1.30 -4.01
C LEU A 56 -4.56 0.62 -2.97
N ILE A 57 -4.15 -0.53 -2.45
CA ILE A 57 -4.89 -1.25 -1.40
C ILE A 57 -4.99 -0.39 -0.13
N ALA A 58 -3.90 0.26 0.27
CA ALA A 58 -3.88 1.14 1.44
C ALA A 58 -4.88 2.30 1.28
N LEU A 59 -4.98 2.89 0.08
CA LEU A 59 -5.95 3.93 -0.23
C LEU A 59 -7.40 3.42 -0.14
N ILE A 60 -7.68 2.22 -0.67
CA ILE A 60 -9.01 1.61 -0.58
C ILE A 60 -9.39 1.38 0.89
N VAL A 61 -8.48 0.82 1.68
CA VAL A 61 -8.71 0.59 3.12
C VAL A 61 -8.95 1.91 3.86
N LEU A 62 -8.19 2.96 3.54
CA LEU A 62 -8.38 4.30 4.11
C LEU A 62 -9.81 4.82 3.84
N ILE A 63 -10.27 4.74 2.58
CA ILE A 63 -11.61 5.17 2.18
C ILE A 63 -12.69 4.40 2.95
N ILE A 64 -12.54 3.08 3.05
CA ILE A 64 -13.48 2.22 3.78
C ILE A 64 -13.53 2.61 5.27
N VAL A 65 -12.37 2.76 5.92
CA VAL A 65 -12.28 3.14 7.34
C VAL A 65 -12.91 4.51 7.60
N LEU A 66 -12.61 5.50 6.75
CA LEU A 66 -13.23 6.82 6.84
C LEU A 66 -14.75 6.74 6.64
N GLY A 67 -15.22 5.96 5.66
CA GLY A 67 -16.65 5.73 5.45
C GLY A 67 -17.35 5.17 6.69
N PHE A 68 -16.77 4.16 7.34
CA PHE A 68 -17.30 3.62 8.60
C PHE A 68 -17.24 4.63 9.75
N LEU A 69 -16.17 5.42 9.87
CA LEU A 69 -16.06 6.47 10.88
C LEU A 69 -17.14 7.55 10.71
N PHE A 70 -17.44 7.95 9.47
CA PHE A 70 -18.51 8.91 9.19
C PHE A 70 -19.89 8.33 9.42
N LEU A 71 -20.11 7.05 9.11
CA LEU A 71 -21.38 6.38 9.43
C LEU A 71 -21.59 6.26 10.94
N ALA A 72 -20.60 5.73 11.67
CA ALA A 72 -20.69 5.56 13.11
C ALA A 72 -20.74 6.91 13.87
N GLY A 73 -19.85 7.84 13.51
CA GLY A 73 -19.81 9.19 14.08
C GLY A 73 -21.03 10.02 13.70
N GLY A 74 -21.52 9.89 12.47
CA GLY A 74 -22.75 10.54 12.00
C GLY A 74 -23.98 10.06 12.77
N ILE A 75 -24.12 8.75 13.01
CA ILE A 75 -25.20 8.21 13.86
C ILE A 75 -25.07 8.74 15.29
N GLY A 76 -23.86 8.82 15.85
CA GLY A 76 -23.62 9.39 17.18
C GLY A 76 -24.02 10.87 17.29
N ILE A 77 -23.71 11.68 16.28
CA ILE A 77 -24.10 13.10 16.23
C ILE A 77 -25.61 13.24 16.02
N LEU A 78 -26.21 12.48 15.09
CA LEU A 78 -27.65 12.51 14.82
C LEU A 78 -28.45 12.13 16.08
N THR A 79 -28.09 11.05 16.77
CA THR A 79 -28.75 10.65 18.03
C THR A 79 -28.62 11.72 19.11
N ALA A 80 -27.46 12.38 19.23
CA ALA A 80 -27.28 13.49 20.17
C ALA A 80 -28.12 14.73 19.81
N VAL A 81 -28.37 14.98 18.52
CA VAL A 81 -29.21 16.09 18.04
C VAL A 81 -30.71 15.79 18.21
N PHE A 82 -31.15 14.54 17.98
CA PHE A 82 -32.55 14.13 18.14
C PHE A 82 -32.97 13.86 19.59
N ASN A 83 -32.03 13.77 20.52
CA ASN A 83 -32.28 13.54 21.95
C ASN A 83 -32.17 14.83 22.79
N GLN A 84 -32.30 16.00 22.15
CA GLN A 84 -32.52 17.31 22.79
C GLN A 84 -33.98 17.72 22.62
#